data_AF-A0A956L092-F1
#
_entry.id   AF-A0A956L092-F1
#
_cell.length_a   1.000
_cell.length_b   1.000
_cell.length_c   1.000
_cell.angle_alpha   90.00
_cell.angle_beta   90.00
_cell.angle_gamma   90.00
#
_symmetry.space_group_name_H-M   'P 1'
#
loop_
_entity.id
_entity.type
_entity.pdbx_description
1 polymer ?
#
loop_
_entity_poly.entity_id
_entity_poly.type
_entity_poly.pdbx_seq_one_letter_code
_entity_poly.pdbx_strand_id
1 'polypeptide(L)'
;MSDPVVGRPRLARGASLLGLVLFGCIFLPLTPEGRTFVQVVIDTFAEGVFAGVVMVAGFGSPFVFGLAVALGLRAKDDATAASLVRTPVTMMHSQLLLVSWMIWRHGDAIASLPLLLFAVVSGLYVVQHSAAERAAGRHAAFRWYVRSGALVLVAVAGWLWLQRLAGFSMGVAVDVGGLCGLGLLLRSLPGRSDG
;
A
#
# COMPACT_ATOMS: atom_id res chain seq x y z
N MET A 1 20.18 29.35 11.25
CA MET A 1 19.85 27.97 10.84
C MET A 1 18.62 27.60 11.66
N SER A 2 17.44 27.75 11.07
CA SER A 2 16.17 27.59 11.79
C SER A 2 15.94 26.11 12.05
N ASP A 3 15.71 25.72 13.31
CA ASP A 3 15.34 24.34 13.64
C ASP A 3 14.13 23.92 12.81
N PRO A 4 14.15 22.74 12.16
CA PRO A 4 12.98 22.24 11.46
C PRO A 4 11.88 22.06 12.50
N VAL A 5 10.77 22.78 12.33
CA VAL A 5 9.58 22.63 13.18
C VAL A 5 9.16 21.16 13.12
N VAL A 6 9.46 20.43 14.21
CA VAL A 6 9.11 19.02 14.36
C VAL A 6 7.60 18.95 14.55
N GLY A 7 6.89 18.91 13.42
CA GLY A 7 5.44 18.77 13.40
C GLY A 7 5.04 17.38 13.86
N ARG A 8 3.98 17.30 14.68
CA ARG A 8 3.27 16.04 14.89
C ARG A 8 2.69 15.53 13.56
N PRO A 9 2.63 14.20 13.34
CA PRO A 9 2.03 13.64 12.14
C PRO A 9 0.57 14.11 12.00
N ARG A 10 0.25 14.70 10.83
CA ARG A 10 -1.10 15.24 10.55
C ARG A 10 -1.87 14.33 9.60
N LEU A 11 -2.85 13.62 10.13
CA LEU A 11 -3.84 12.82 9.40
C LEU A 11 -5.13 12.74 10.24
N ALA A 12 -6.29 12.59 9.60
CA ALA A 12 -7.56 12.50 10.33
C ALA A 12 -7.58 11.29 11.26
N ARG A 13 -8.13 11.43 12.48
CA ARG A 13 -8.14 10.35 13.52
C ARG A 13 -8.67 9.00 13.01
N GLY A 14 -9.63 9.02 12.08
CA GLY A 14 -10.17 7.80 11.47
C GLY A 14 -9.16 6.98 10.64
N ALA A 15 -8.00 7.56 10.26
CA ALA A 15 -6.96 6.84 9.52
C ALA A 15 -6.33 5.71 10.36
N SER A 16 -6.27 5.84 11.69
CA SER A 16 -5.77 4.76 12.54
C SER A 16 -6.67 3.54 12.51
N LEU A 17 -7.99 3.76 12.56
CA LEU A 17 -8.96 2.67 12.49
C LEU A 17 -8.89 1.98 11.12
N LEU A 18 -8.83 2.75 10.04
CA LEU A 18 -8.68 2.19 8.69
C LEU A 18 -7.37 1.42 8.52
N GLY A 19 -6.27 1.88 9.10
CA GLY A 19 -5.00 1.16 9.11
C GLY A 19 -5.10 -0.18 9.86
N LEU A 20 -5.77 -0.20 11.02
CA LEU A 20 -6.00 -1.43 11.78
C LEU A 20 -6.94 -2.40 11.06
N VAL A 21 -8.01 -1.90 10.45
CA VAL A 21 -8.92 -2.74 9.63
C VAL A 21 -8.18 -3.32 8.44
N LEU A 22 -7.38 -2.51 7.74
CA LEU A 22 -6.54 -2.97 6.63
C LEU A 22 -5.57 -4.06 7.08
N PHE A 23 -4.91 -3.91 8.23
CA PHE A 23 -4.07 -4.97 8.80
C PHE A 23 -4.89 -6.23 9.13
N GLY A 24 -6.08 -6.05 9.71
CA GLY A 24 -7.02 -7.13 10.02
C GLY A 24 -7.51 -7.92 8.80
N CYS A 25 -7.46 -7.35 7.58
CA CYS A 25 -7.78 -8.07 6.35
C CYS A 25 -6.92 -9.32 6.12
N ILE A 26 -5.78 -9.45 6.81
CA ILE A 26 -4.95 -10.66 6.77
C ILE A 26 -5.71 -11.94 7.18
N PHE A 27 -6.75 -11.77 8.01
CA PHE A 27 -7.61 -12.85 8.51
C PHE A 27 -8.92 -13.01 7.73
N LEU A 28 -9.16 -12.18 6.72
CA LEU A 28 -10.33 -12.30 5.87
C LEU A 28 -10.04 -13.21 4.67
N PRO A 29 -11.08 -13.85 4.10
CA PRO A 29 -10.95 -14.58 2.84
C PRO A 29 -10.32 -13.72 1.74
N LEU A 30 -9.17 -14.16 1.25
CA LEU A 30 -8.42 -13.56 0.15
C LEU A 30 -8.73 -14.26 -1.17
N THR A 31 -8.84 -15.60 -1.14
CA THR A 31 -9.14 -16.41 -2.34
C THR A 31 -10.63 -16.75 -2.43
N PRO A 32 -11.14 -17.13 -3.62
CA PRO A 32 -12.52 -17.59 -3.80
C PRO A 32 -12.88 -18.79 -2.94
N GLU A 33 -11.92 -19.67 -2.66
CA GLU A 33 -12.09 -20.87 -1.83
C GLU A 33 -12.14 -20.56 -0.33
N GLY A 34 -12.14 -19.28 0.05
CA GLY A 34 -12.24 -18.85 1.45
C GLY A 34 -10.90 -18.78 2.17
N ARG A 35 -9.76 -18.96 1.47
CA ARG A 35 -8.44 -18.98 2.12
C ARG A 35 -8.00 -17.58 2.54
N THR A 36 -7.50 -17.47 3.76
CA THR A 36 -6.92 -16.23 4.31
C THR A 36 -5.47 -16.04 3.85
N PHE A 37 -4.93 -14.81 3.95
CA PHE A 37 -3.52 -14.57 3.63
C PHE A 37 -2.58 -15.37 4.55
N VAL A 38 -2.93 -15.52 5.83
CA VAL A 38 -2.13 -16.31 6.78
C VAL A 38 -2.01 -17.76 6.31
N GLN A 39 -3.11 -18.37 5.86
CA GLN A 39 -3.09 -19.73 5.34
C GLN A 39 -2.26 -19.84 4.06
N VAL A 40 -2.38 -18.88 3.14
CA VAL A 40 -1.57 -18.85 1.91
C VAL A 40 -0.08 -18.78 2.24
N VAL A 41 0.30 -17.94 3.21
CA VAL A 41 1.69 -17.83 3.68
C VAL A 41 2.20 -19.16 4.25
N ILE A 42 1.42 -19.81 5.13
CA ILE A 42 1.80 -21.09 5.74
C ILE A 42 2.05 -22.14 4.67
N ASP A 43 1.15 -22.28 3.70
CA ASP A 43 1.33 -23.22 2.59
C ASP A 43 2.56 -22.90 1.75
N THR A 44 2.79 -21.62 1.46
CA THR A 44 3.97 -21.21 0.69
C THR A 44 5.27 -21.55 1.45
N PHE A 45 5.28 -21.45 2.78
CA PHE A 45 6.41 -21.90 3.58
C PHE A 45 6.59 -23.42 3.57
N ALA A 46 5.50 -24.19 3.47
CA ALA A 46 5.56 -25.63 3.30
C ALA A 46 6.17 -26.04 1.95
N GLU A 47 5.98 -25.23 0.91
CA GLU A 47 6.62 -25.40 -0.40
C GLU A 47 8.10 -24.95 -0.41
N GLY A 48 8.45 -23.96 0.42
CA GLY A 48 9.84 -23.59 0.66
C GLY A 48 10.02 -22.25 1.39
N VAL A 49 11.08 -22.18 2.21
CA VAL A 49 11.38 -20.98 3.04
C VAL A 49 11.53 -19.72 2.20
N PHE A 50 12.25 -19.79 1.08
CA PHE A 50 12.46 -18.64 0.20
C PHE A 50 11.14 -18.12 -0.38
N ALA A 51 10.28 -19.02 -0.88
CA ALA A 51 8.97 -18.65 -1.42
C ALA A 51 8.10 -18.00 -0.34
N GLY A 52 8.07 -18.56 0.88
CA GLY A 52 7.35 -17.97 2.01
C GLY A 52 7.83 -16.57 2.37
N VAL A 53 9.15 -16.33 2.39
CA VAL A 53 9.73 -15.00 2.63
C VAL A 53 9.34 -14.02 1.54
N VAL A 54 9.42 -14.42 0.26
CA VAL A 54 8.99 -13.57 -0.87
C VAL A 54 7.50 -13.25 -0.79
N MET A 55 6.66 -14.22 -0.42
CA MET A 55 5.22 -14.04 -0.23
C MET A 55 4.92 -12.99 0.85
N VAL A 56 5.54 -13.13 2.02
CA VAL A 56 5.35 -12.18 3.14
C VAL A 56 5.89 -10.79 2.79
N ALA A 57 7.10 -10.70 2.24
CA ALA A 57 7.72 -9.41 1.95
C ALA A 57 7.01 -8.66 0.81
N GLY A 58 6.66 -9.37 -0.27
CA GLY A 58 5.99 -8.80 -1.44
C GLY A 58 4.52 -8.54 -1.17
N PHE A 59 3.75 -9.60 -0.89
CA PHE A 59 2.29 -9.53 -0.81
C PHE A 59 1.76 -9.21 0.60
N GLY A 60 2.59 -9.33 1.64
CA GLY A 60 2.22 -8.92 3.00
C GLY A 60 2.34 -7.40 3.24
N SER A 61 3.04 -6.69 2.36
CA SER A 61 3.31 -5.26 2.48
C SER A 61 2.07 -4.36 2.62
N PRO A 62 0.90 -4.62 1.99
CA PRO A 62 -0.35 -3.89 2.23
C PRO A 62 -0.83 -3.95 3.69
N PHE A 63 -0.72 -5.11 4.33
CA PHE A 63 -1.18 -5.29 5.71
C PHE A 63 -0.22 -4.58 6.68
N VAL A 64 1.09 -4.74 6.46
CA VAL A 64 2.13 -4.03 7.22
C VAL A 64 2.00 -2.52 7.05
N PHE A 65 1.65 -2.03 5.85
CA PHE A 65 1.33 -0.62 5.62
C PHE A 65 0.16 -0.15 6.50
N GLY A 66 -0.94 -0.92 6.58
CA GLY A 66 -2.07 -0.60 7.47
C GLY A 66 -1.64 -0.46 8.94
N LEU A 67 -0.85 -1.41 9.43
CA LEU A 67 -0.30 -1.36 10.78
C LEU A 67 0.63 -0.15 10.97
N ALA A 68 1.52 0.11 10.02
CA ALA A 68 2.45 1.24 10.05
C ALA A 68 1.72 2.59 10.04
N VAL A 69 0.60 2.72 9.33
CA VAL A 69 -0.26 3.92 9.38
C VAL A 69 -0.84 4.11 10.78
N ALA A 70 -1.37 3.03 11.38
CA ALA A 70 -1.96 3.09 12.72
C ALA A 70 -0.92 3.45 13.80
N LEU A 71 0.29 2.88 13.71
CA LEU A 71 1.39 3.18 14.62
C LEU A 71 2.00 4.56 14.37
N GLY A 72 2.12 4.99 13.10
CA GLY A 72 2.68 6.28 12.72
C GLY A 72 1.89 7.46 13.28
N LEU A 73 0.56 7.32 13.44
CA LEU A 73 -0.28 8.33 14.11
C LEU A 73 0.00 8.49 15.61
N ARG A 74 0.67 7.52 16.23
CA ARG A 74 1.11 7.55 17.63
C ARG A 74 2.58 7.98 17.77
N ALA A 75 3.30 8.18 16.67
CA ALA A 75 4.68 8.62 16.70
C ALA A 75 4.79 10.05 17.24
N LYS A 76 5.93 10.36 17.86
CA LYS A 76 6.19 11.67 18.47
C LYS A 76 6.39 12.77 17.42
N ASP A 77 6.93 12.40 16.25
CA ASP A 77 7.29 13.30 15.16
C ASP A 77 6.96 12.71 13.78
N ASP A 78 6.81 13.58 12.78
CA ASP A 78 6.45 13.19 11.42
C ASP A 78 7.52 12.35 10.71
N ALA A 79 8.81 12.56 11.01
CA ALA A 79 9.90 11.80 10.37
C ALA A 79 9.91 10.34 10.81
N THR A 80 9.70 10.09 12.11
CA THR A 80 9.49 8.74 12.67
C THR A 80 8.22 8.11 12.11
N ALA A 81 7.12 8.86 11.99
CA ALA A 81 5.90 8.34 11.36
C ALA A 81 6.14 7.96 9.89
N ALA A 82 6.82 8.82 9.13
CA ALA A 82 7.16 8.60 7.73
C ALA A 82 8.07 7.39 7.52
N SER A 83 9.04 7.17 8.40
CA SER A 83 9.96 6.02 8.30
C SER A 83 9.24 4.68 8.46
N LEU A 84 8.21 4.61 9.33
CA LEU A 84 7.39 3.41 9.53
C LEU A 84 6.65 2.98 8.25
N VAL A 85 6.08 3.94 7.50
CA VAL A 85 5.31 3.64 6.29
C VAL A 85 6.15 3.58 5.02
N ARG A 86 7.34 4.18 5.01
CA ARG A 86 8.20 4.24 3.82
C ARG A 86 8.56 2.86 3.26
N THR A 87 8.99 1.95 4.14
CA THR A 87 9.40 0.59 3.74
C THR A 87 8.24 -0.19 3.11
N PRO A 88 7.08 -0.36 3.77
CA PRO A 88 5.98 -1.10 3.16
C PRO A 88 5.45 -0.42 1.88
N VAL A 89 5.41 0.91 1.81
CA VAL A 89 5.01 1.62 0.56
C VAL A 89 5.98 1.35 -0.59
N THR A 90 7.29 1.34 -0.32
CA THR A 90 8.29 1.04 -1.35
C THR A 90 8.17 -0.40 -1.82
N MET A 91 7.96 -1.34 -0.90
CA MET A 91 7.73 -2.76 -1.23
C MET A 91 6.45 -2.95 -2.06
N MET A 92 5.36 -2.26 -1.73
CA MET A 92 4.12 -2.31 -2.51
C MET A 92 4.34 -1.84 -3.95
N HIS A 93 5.09 -0.74 -4.16
CA HIS A 93 5.42 -0.25 -5.50
C HIS A 93 6.32 -1.22 -6.27
N SER A 94 7.36 -1.75 -5.63
CA SER A 94 8.25 -2.74 -6.24
C SER A 94 7.50 -4.01 -6.64
N GLN A 95 6.63 -4.52 -5.76
CA GLN A 95 5.85 -5.71 -6.03
C GLN A 95 4.80 -5.46 -7.11
N LEU A 96 4.13 -4.31 -7.09
CA LEU A 96 3.20 -3.93 -8.14
C LEU A 96 3.89 -3.86 -9.50
N LEU A 97 5.09 -3.27 -9.58
CA LEU A 97 5.87 -3.22 -10.82
C LEU A 97 6.23 -4.63 -11.31
N LEU A 98 6.75 -5.49 -10.44
CA LEU A 98 7.12 -6.86 -10.79
C LEU A 98 5.89 -7.66 -11.27
N VAL A 99 4.81 -7.64 -10.50
CA VAL A 99 3.59 -8.40 -10.78
C VAL A 99 2.91 -7.88 -12.05
N SER A 100 2.77 -6.57 -12.21
CA SER A 100 2.18 -6.00 -13.43
C SER A 100 3.00 -6.29 -14.68
N TRP A 101 4.34 -6.29 -14.57
CA TRP A 101 5.22 -6.73 -15.66
C TRP A 101 5.02 -8.20 -16.02
N MET A 102 4.97 -9.08 -15.02
CA MET A 102 4.71 -10.50 -15.23
C MET A 102 3.35 -10.73 -15.90
N ILE A 103 2.29 -10.08 -15.43
CA ILE A 103 0.95 -10.18 -15.99
C ILE A 103 0.93 -9.69 -17.44
N TRP A 104 1.55 -8.55 -17.73
CA TRP A 104 1.64 -8.03 -19.09
C TRP A 104 2.37 -8.99 -20.04
N ARG A 105 3.43 -9.66 -19.57
CA ARG A 105 4.20 -10.63 -20.36
C ARG A 105 3.43 -11.91 -20.69
N HIS A 106 2.51 -12.35 -19.83
CA HIS A 106 1.75 -13.60 -20.04
C HIS A 106 0.41 -13.38 -20.78
N GLY A 107 -0.12 -12.15 -20.81
CA GLY A 107 -1.22 -11.78 -21.72
C GLY A 107 -2.64 -12.12 -21.26
N ASP A 108 -2.81 -12.79 -20.12
CA ASP A 108 -4.11 -13.36 -19.71
C ASP A 108 -5.05 -12.41 -18.94
N ALA A 109 -4.63 -11.17 -18.64
CA ALA A 109 -5.41 -10.27 -17.79
C ALA A 109 -5.93 -9.02 -18.52
N ILE A 110 -7.15 -8.62 -18.16
CA ILE A 110 -7.76 -7.38 -18.66
C ILE A 110 -6.93 -6.18 -18.19
N ALA A 111 -6.67 -5.23 -19.11
CA ALA A 111 -5.98 -3.98 -18.79
C ALA A 111 -4.61 -4.17 -18.11
N SER A 112 -3.88 -5.23 -18.47
CA SER A 112 -2.52 -5.50 -17.97
C SER A 112 -1.53 -4.37 -18.28
N LEU A 113 -1.57 -3.82 -19.49
CA LEU A 113 -0.71 -2.69 -19.89
C LEU A 113 -1.03 -1.40 -19.11
N PRO A 114 -2.30 -0.96 -18.95
CA PRO A 114 -2.63 0.13 -18.03
C PRO A 114 -2.13 -0.06 -16.60
N LEU A 115 -2.23 -1.28 -16.04
CA LEU A 115 -1.71 -1.57 -14.70
C LEU A 115 -0.18 -1.38 -14.64
N LEU A 116 0.53 -1.88 -15.64
CA LEU A 116 1.99 -1.73 -15.75
C LEU A 116 2.39 -0.26 -15.88
N LEU A 117 1.72 0.51 -16.74
CA LEU A 117 1.99 1.95 -16.89
C LEU A 117 1.74 2.70 -15.58
N PHE A 118 0.65 2.39 -14.87
CA PHE A 118 0.39 2.95 -13.55
C PHE A 118 1.51 2.60 -12.56
N ALA A 119 1.97 1.34 -12.53
CA ALA A 119 3.05 0.90 -11.65
C ALA A 119 4.36 1.67 -11.91
N VAL A 120 4.73 1.82 -13.18
CA VAL A 120 5.93 2.57 -13.60
C VAL A 120 5.83 4.04 -13.21
N VAL A 121 4.74 4.71 -13.59
CA VAL A 121 4.57 6.16 -13.34
C VAL A 121 4.50 6.46 -11.84
N SER A 122 3.71 5.68 -11.09
CA SER A 122 3.56 5.89 -9.64
C SER A 122 4.85 5.59 -8.88
N GLY A 123 5.57 4.52 -9.25
CA GLY A 123 6.88 4.19 -8.69
C GLY A 123 7.94 5.26 -8.97
N LEU A 124 8.04 5.73 -10.21
CA LEU A 124 8.96 6.82 -10.59
C LEU A 124 8.64 8.11 -9.84
N TYR A 125 7.36 8.46 -9.71
CA TYR A 125 6.93 9.62 -8.93
C TYR A 125 7.39 9.52 -7.46
N VAL A 126 7.28 8.33 -6.85
CA VAL A 126 7.74 8.12 -5.47
C VAL A 126 9.26 8.31 -5.33
N VAL A 127 10.03 7.77 -6.27
CA VAL A 127 11.49 7.90 -6.29
C VAL A 127 11.89 9.36 -6.47
N GLN A 128 11.33 10.05 -7.47
CA GLN A 128 11.64 11.45 -7.78
C GLN A 128 11.30 12.37 -6.61
N HIS A 129 10.10 12.24 -6.04
CA HIS A 129 9.70 13.07 -4.90
C HIS A 129 10.57 12.81 -3.67
N SER A 130 10.88 11.53 -3.38
CA SER A 130 11.76 11.18 -2.28
C SER A 130 13.19 11.70 -2.47
N ALA A 131 13.69 11.71 -3.73
CA ALA A 131 15.00 12.25 -4.07
C ALA A 131 15.03 13.78 -3.93
N ALA A 132 13.99 14.47 -4.40
CA ALA A 132 13.87 15.92 -4.30
C ALA A 132 13.83 16.39 -2.83
N GLU A 133 13.07 15.71 -1.97
CA GLU A 133 13.04 16.04 -0.54
C GLU A 133 14.40 15.83 0.13
N ARG A 134 15.10 14.73 -0.17
CA ARG A 134 16.45 14.50 0.36
C ARG A 134 17.47 15.53 -0.14
N ALA A 135 17.40 15.90 -1.42
CA ALA A 135 18.27 16.94 -1.99
C ALA A 135 18.03 18.30 -1.32
N ALA A 136 16.81 18.56 -0.84
CA ALA A 136 16.46 19.73 -0.06
C ALA A 136 16.76 19.60 1.44
N GLY A 137 17.43 18.53 1.89
CA GLY A 137 17.75 18.28 3.31
C GLY A 137 16.55 17.92 4.18
N ARG A 138 15.45 17.46 3.58
CA ARG A 138 14.19 17.12 4.26
C ARG A 138 13.83 15.64 4.11
N HIS A 139 12.83 15.22 4.87
CA HIS A 139 12.16 13.93 4.70
C HIS A 139 10.77 14.15 4.10
N ALA A 140 10.36 13.25 3.17
CA ALA A 140 9.00 13.28 2.67
C ALA A 140 8.01 13.01 3.81
N ALA A 141 6.97 13.85 3.89
CA ALA A 141 6.03 13.85 5.00
C ALA A 141 5.25 12.53 5.13
N PHE A 142 4.91 12.14 6.36
CA PHE A 142 4.14 10.93 6.66
C PHE A 142 2.86 10.84 5.81
N ARG A 143 2.08 11.93 5.78
CA ARG A 143 0.85 12.05 4.99
C ARG A 143 1.04 11.74 3.50
N TRP A 144 2.18 12.15 2.93
CA TRP A 144 2.47 11.91 1.52
C TRP A 144 2.72 10.42 1.26
N TYR A 145 3.45 9.73 2.13
CA TYR A 145 3.62 8.27 2.04
C TYR A 145 2.30 7.53 2.20
N VAL A 146 1.45 7.93 3.16
CA VAL A 146 0.11 7.34 3.32
C VAL A 146 -0.73 7.52 2.07
N ARG A 147 -0.71 8.71 1.45
CA ARG A 147 -1.40 8.97 0.18
C ARG A 147 -0.89 8.06 -0.94
N SER A 148 0.43 7.91 -1.07
CA SER A 148 1.05 7.07 -2.09
C SER A 148 0.68 5.60 -1.92
N GLY A 149 0.80 5.05 -0.70
CA GLY A 149 0.40 3.67 -0.42
C GLY A 149 -1.08 3.43 -0.63
N ALA A 150 -1.93 4.36 -0.17
CA ALA A 150 -3.38 4.29 -0.36
C ALA A 150 -3.78 4.30 -1.84
N LEU A 151 -3.10 5.10 -2.68
CA LEU A 151 -3.32 5.12 -4.12
C LEU A 151 -3.03 3.76 -4.76
N VAL A 152 -1.94 3.08 -4.36
CA VAL A 152 -1.62 1.73 -4.83
C VAL A 152 -2.71 0.73 -4.46
N LEU A 153 -3.20 0.76 -3.20
CA LEU A 153 -4.28 -0.13 -2.76
C LEU A 153 -5.55 0.05 -3.59
N VAL A 154 -5.95 1.32 -3.81
CA VAL A 154 -7.15 1.63 -4.59
C VAL A 154 -6.99 1.20 -6.04
N ALA A 155 -5.83 1.46 -6.66
CA ALA A 155 -5.57 1.06 -8.03
C ALA A 155 -5.58 -0.46 -8.21
N VAL A 156 -4.93 -1.20 -7.30
CA VAL A 156 -4.90 -2.66 -7.33
C VAL A 156 -6.28 -3.25 -7.06
N ALA A 157 -7.02 -2.76 -6.06
CA ALA A 157 -8.38 -3.23 -5.79
C ALA A 157 -9.33 -2.94 -6.96
N GLY A 158 -9.25 -1.75 -7.56
CA GLY A 158 -10.02 -1.40 -8.76
C GLY A 158 -9.67 -2.28 -9.96
N TRP A 159 -8.39 -2.59 -10.16
CA TRP A 159 -7.96 -3.51 -11.22
C TRP A 159 -8.42 -4.94 -10.97
N LEU A 160 -8.34 -5.45 -9.73
CA LEU A 160 -8.86 -6.77 -9.36
C LEU A 160 -10.38 -6.85 -9.52
N TRP A 161 -11.09 -5.77 -9.23
CA TRP A 161 -12.53 -5.67 -9.47
C TRP A 161 -12.83 -5.76 -10.97
N LEU A 162 -12.03 -5.13 -11.83
CA LEU A 162 -12.14 -5.25 -13.29
C LEU A 162 -11.96 -6.69 -13.79
N GLN A 163 -11.08 -7.49 -13.15
CA GLN A 163 -10.89 -8.89 -13.51
C GLN A 163 -12.14 -9.76 -13.28
N ARG A 164 -13.10 -9.30 -12.46
CA ARG A 164 -14.40 -9.98 -12.32
C ARG A 164 -15.17 -10.05 -13.63
N LEU A 165 -14.94 -9.11 -14.54
CA LEU A 165 -15.53 -9.16 -15.89
C LEU A 165 -14.94 -10.30 -16.75
N ALA A 166 -13.74 -10.79 -16.44
CA ALA A 166 -13.12 -11.96 -17.05
C ALA A 166 -13.44 -13.27 -16.29
N GLY A 167 -14.33 -13.25 -15.30
CA GLY A 167 -14.69 -14.43 -14.50
C GLY A 167 -13.74 -14.72 -13.33
N PHE A 168 -12.72 -13.89 -13.09
CA PHE A 168 -11.87 -14.03 -11.91
C PHE A 168 -12.56 -13.42 -10.68
N SER A 169 -12.76 -14.22 -9.63
CA SER A 169 -13.23 -13.72 -8.34
C SER A 169 -12.09 -13.66 -7.33
N MET A 170 -12.23 -12.79 -6.34
CA MET A 170 -11.34 -12.70 -5.18
C MET A 170 -12.20 -12.64 -3.93
N GLY A 171 -11.63 -13.01 -2.79
CA GLY A 171 -12.31 -12.95 -1.51
C GLY A 171 -12.54 -11.53 -1.01
N VAL A 172 -13.37 -11.42 0.04
CA VAL A 172 -13.81 -10.15 0.65
C VAL A 172 -12.67 -9.27 1.17
N ALA A 173 -11.49 -9.84 1.44
CA ALA A 173 -10.31 -9.09 1.86
C ALA A 173 -9.93 -8.00 0.84
N VAL A 174 -10.12 -8.25 -0.46
CA VAL A 174 -9.82 -7.27 -1.53
C VAL A 174 -10.79 -6.10 -1.47
N ASP A 175 -12.09 -6.36 -1.27
CA ASP A 175 -13.11 -5.31 -1.18
C ASP A 175 -12.89 -4.43 0.05
N VAL A 176 -12.68 -5.05 1.22
CA VAL A 176 -12.42 -4.33 2.49
C VAL A 176 -11.09 -3.56 2.41
N GLY A 177 -10.05 -4.19 1.86
CA GLY A 177 -8.74 -3.55 1.66
C GLY A 177 -8.81 -2.35 0.73
N GLY A 178 -9.56 -2.47 -0.38
CA GLY A 178 -9.81 -1.37 -1.33
C GLY A 178 -10.57 -0.20 -0.69
N LEU A 179 -11.61 -0.49 0.10
CA LEU A 179 -12.36 0.54 0.85
C LEU A 179 -11.49 1.22 1.92
N CYS A 180 -10.63 0.48 2.61
CA CYS A 180 -9.67 1.06 3.54
C CYS A 180 -8.67 1.95 2.83
N GLY A 181 -8.12 1.50 1.70
CA GLY A 181 -7.26 2.30 0.82
C GLY A 181 -7.94 3.60 0.39
N LEU A 182 -9.18 3.53 -0.08
CA LEU A 182 -9.95 4.71 -0.48
C LEU A 182 -10.18 5.66 0.71
N GLY A 183 -10.56 5.12 1.85
CA GLY A 183 -10.76 5.91 3.07
C GLY A 183 -9.49 6.61 3.56
N LEU A 184 -8.34 5.96 3.43
CA LEU A 184 -7.02 6.53 3.74
C LEU A 184 -6.63 7.59 2.71
N LEU A 185 -6.87 7.33 1.42
CA LEU A 185 -6.59 8.26 0.34
C LEU A 185 -7.35 9.58 0.55
N LEU A 186 -8.66 9.51 0.77
CA LEU A 186 -9.51 10.68 1.01
C LEU A 186 -9.07 11.48 2.24
N ARG A 187 -8.67 10.80 3.31
CA ARG A 187 -8.18 11.44 4.55
C ARG A 187 -6.78 12.03 4.43
N SER A 188 -6.04 11.63 3.40
CA SER A 188 -4.71 12.16 3.09
C SER A 188 -4.74 13.37 2.14
N LEU A 189 -5.88 13.69 1.52
CA LEU A 189 -6.02 14.87 0.65
C LEU A 189 -5.95 16.17 1.45
N PRO A 190 -5.29 17.24 0.94
CA PRO A 190 -5.26 18.57 1.56
C PRO A 190 -6.63 19.00 2.08
N GLY A 191 -6.71 19.47 3.32
CA GLY A 191 -7.96 20.00 3.86
C GLY A 191 -8.27 21.33 3.17
N ARG A 192 -9.55 21.60 2.89
CA ARG A 192 -10.02 22.80 2.17
C ARG A 192 -9.96 24.09 3.02
N SER A 193 -9.09 24.14 4.03
CA SER A 193 -9.09 25.16 5.10
C SER A 193 -7.74 25.87 5.30
N ASP A 194 -6.85 25.82 4.30
CA ASP A 194 -5.60 26.59 4.27
C ASP A 194 -5.68 27.74 3.24
N GLY A 195 -6.85 28.40 3.16
CA GLY A 195 -7.09 29.60 2.34
C GLY A 195 -7.59 30.74 3.21
#